data_AF-A0A1X7HWX9-F1
#
_entry.id   AF-A0A1X7HWX9-F1
#
_cell.length_a   1.000
_cell.length_b   1.000
_cell.length_c   1.000
_cell.angle_alpha   90.00
_cell.angle_beta   90.00
_cell.angle_gamma   90.00
#
_symmetry.space_group_name_H-M   'P 1'
#
loop_
_entity.id
_entity.type
_entity.pdbx_description
1 polymer ?
#
loop_
_entity_poly.entity_id
_entity_poly.type
_entity_poly.pdbx_seq_one_letter_code
_entity_poly.pdbx_strand_id
1 'polypeptide(L)'
;MRALYLGLAAALCVAALVLKFSPVSDIAAVLALLVAGVFLVLGLKMTAATREPKPIVLDDEKRDTLRAMLDRGDEGAAVRQVQLWFRDATPEHAREVVRDLR
;
A
#
# COMPACT_ATOMS: atom_id res chain seq x y z
N MET A 1 -7.88 -8.07 -12.88
CA MET A 1 -7.32 -6.83 -13.48
C MET A 1 -5.89 -6.54 -13.00
N ARG A 2 -5.63 -6.42 -11.69
CA ARG A 2 -4.29 -6.09 -11.14
C ARG A 2 -3.17 -7.09 -11.49
N ALA A 3 -3.46 -8.39 -11.42
CA ALA A 3 -2.51 -9.45 -11.80
C ALA A 3 -2.19 -9.45 -13.30
N LEU A 4 -3.11 -8.99 -14.15
CA LEU A 4 -2.90 -8.87 -15.60
C LEU A 4 -1.90 -7.75 -15.92
N TYR A 5 -2.04 -6.57 -15.30
CA TYR A 5 -1.12 -5.46 -15.54
C TYR A 5 0.29 -5.70 -14.98
N LEU A 6 0.41 -6.30 -13.79
CA LEU A 6 1.70 -6.65 -13.21
C LEU A 6 2.36 -7.84 -13.93
N GLY A 7 1.56 -8.83 -14.35
CA GLY A 7 2.04 -9.94 -15.18
C GLY A 7 2.52 -9.48 -16.55
N LEU A 8 1.83 -8.53 -17.19
CA LEU A 8 2.25 -7.95 -18.47
C LEU A 8 3.52 -7.11 -18.33
N ALA A 9 3.67 -6.36 -17.24
CA ALA A 9 4.90 -5.62 -16.93
C ALA A 9 6.10 -6.57 -16.70
N ALA A 10 5.89 -7.66 -15.96
CA ALA A 10 6.92 -8.69 -15.77
C ALA A 10 7.30 -9.37 -17.09
N ALA A 11 6.32 -9.72 -17.93
CA ALA A 11 6.55 -10.30 -19.24
C ALA A 11 7.30 -9.34 -20.19
N LEU A 12 6.99 -8.04 -20.16
CA LEU A 12 7.69 -7.00 -20.92
C LEU A 12 9.13 -6.80 -20.45
N CYS A 13 9.39 -6.85 -19.14
CA CYS A 13 10.76 -6.81 -18.60
C CYS A 13 11.58 -8.03 -19.04
N VAL A 14 10.99 -9.23 -19.02
CA VAL A 14 11.64 -10.46 -19.51
C VAL A 14 11.88 -10.38 -21.02
N ALA A 15 10.91 -9.88 -21.80
CA ALA A 15 11.09 -9.66 -23.23
C ALA A 15 12.21 -8.65 -23.54
N ALA A 16 12.32 -7.56 -22.78
CA ALA A 16 13.39 -6.58 -22.94
C ALA A 16 14.78 -7.16 -22.62
N LEU A 17 14.89 -8.03 -21.61
CA LEU A 17 16.10 -8.79 -21.32
C LEU A 17 16.48 -9.70 -22.49
N VAL A 18 15.52 -10.46 -23.03
CA VAL A 18 15.74 -11.35 -24.17
C VAL A 18 16.16 -10.58 -25.42
N LEU A 19 15.55 -9.42 -25.71
CA LEU A 19 15.95 -8.56 -26.83
C LEU A 19 17.37 -7.98 -26.64
N LYS A 20 17.80 -7.70 -25.41
CA LYS A 20 19.14 -7.19 -25.12
C LYS A 20 20.26 -8.22 -25.36
N PHE A 21 19.95 -9.52 -25.25
CA PHE A 21 20.86 -10.61 -25.60
C PHE A 21 20.77 -11.05 -27.07
N SER A 22 19.87 -10.43 -27.84
CA SER A 22 19.72 -10.65 -29.29
C SER A 22 20.54 -9.58 -30.05
N PRO A 23 21.09 -9.86 -31.26
CA PRO A 23 21.91 -8.90 -32.03
C PRO A 23 21.10 -7.75 -32.66
N VAL A 24 20.04 -7.30 -31.99
CA VAL A 24 19.18 -6.19 -32.41
C VAL A 24 19.77 -4.90 -31.85
N SER A 25 19.77 -3.83 -32.66
CA SER A 25 20.28 -2.50 -32.30
C SER A 25 19.89 -2.07 -30.88
N ASP A 26 20.88 -1.72 -30.04
CA ASP A 26 20.71 -1.35 -28.62
C ASP A 26 19.62 -0.30 -28.37
N ILE A 27 19.35 0.55 -29.35
CA ILE A 27 18.32 1.59 -29.31
C ILE A 27 16.91 0.99 -29.15
N ALA A 28 16.64 -0.14 -29.82
CA ALA A 28 15.34 -0.83 -29.71
C ALA A 28 15.13 -1.43 -28.31
N ALA A 29 16.21 -1.95 -27.69
CA ALA A 29 16.16 -2.47 -26.33
C ALA A 29 15.88 -1.36 -25.31
N VAL A 30 16.49 -0.18 -25.49
CA VAL A 30 16.26 0.99 -24.61
C VAL A 30 14.82 1.50 -24.73
N LEU A 31 14.27 1.61 -25.94
CA LEU A 31 12.89 2.04 -26.15
C LEU A 31 11.88 1.06 -25.53
N ALA A 32 12.11 -0.25 -25.67
CA ALA A 32 11.27 -1.27 -25.05
C ALA A 32 11.28 -1.16 -23.51
N LEU A 33 12.44 -0.86 -22.92
CA LEU A 33 12.60 -0.70 -21.47
C LEU A 33 11.87 0.55 -20.94
N LEU A 34 11.91 1.65 -21.69
CA LEU A 34 11.17 2.87 -21.35
C LEU A 34 9.66 2.64 -21.37
N VAL A 35 9.15 1.94 -22.38
CA VAL A 35 7.72 1.59 -22.47
C VAL A 35 7.33 0.67 -21.30
N ALA A 36 8.14 -0.34 -20.97
CA ALA A 36 7.89 -1.20 -19.82
C ALA A 36 7.83 -0.41 -18.50
N GLY A 37 8.71 0.57 -18.32
CA GLY A 37 8.71 1.46 -17.16
C GLY A 37 7.41 2.26 -17.01
N VAL A 38 6.88 2.80 -18.11
CA VAL A 38 5.60 3.53 -18.11
C VAL A 38 4.45 2.62 -17.68
N PHE A 39 4.38 1.40 -18.22
CA PHE A 39 3.36 0.43 -17.84
C PHE A 39 3.45 -0.01 -16.37
N LEU A 40 4.66 -0.15 -15.83
CA LEU A 40 4.88 -0.45 -14.41
C LEU A 40 4.32 0.65 -13.50
N VAL A 41 4.61 1.92 -13.83
CA VAL A 41 4.12 3.07 -13.05
C VAL A 41 2.60 3.16 -13.09
N LEU A 42 1.97 2.95 -14.26
CA LEU A 42 0.51 2.89 -14.37
C LEU A 42 -0.08 1.75 -13.54
N GLY A 43 0.53 0.56 -13.59
CA GLY A 43 0.09 -0.60 -12.80
C GLY A 43 0.17 -0.37 -11.29
N LEU A 44 1.21 0.33 -10.82
CA LEU A 44 1.37 0.73 -9.43
C LEU A 44 0.35 1.79 -9.00
N LYS A 45 0.09 2.82 -9.82
CA LYS A 45 -0.95 3.83 -9.51
C LYS A 45 -2.34 3.21 -9.40
N MET A 46 -2.69 2.31 -10.32
CA MET A 46 -4.00 1.66 -10.29
C MET A 46 -4.14 0.68 -9.12
N THR A 47 -3.04 0.02 -8.74
CA THR A 47 -2.94 -0.81 -7.53
C THR A 47 -3.15 -0.01 -6.25
N ALA A 48 -2.54 1.18 -6.17
CA ALA A 48 -2.71 2.07 -5.02
C ALA A 48 -4.16 2.60 -4.95
N ALA A 49 -4.75 2.97 -6.09
CA ALA A 49 -6.11 3.50 -6.15
C ALA A 49 -7.21 2.47 -5.78
N THR A 50 -6.94 1.17 -5.96
CA THR A 50 -7.87 0.09 -5.62
C THR A 50 -7.61 -0.54 -4.26
N ARG A 51 -6.65 -0.02 -3.49
CA ARG A 51 -6.42 -0.48 -2.13
C ARG A 51 -7.51 0.13 -1.25
N GLU A 52 -8.58 -0.64 -1.06
CA GLU A 52 -9.64 -0.27 -0.12
C GLU A 52 -9.02 -0.03 1.27
N PRO A 53 -9.36 1.09 1.94
CA PRO A 53 -8.95 1.31 3.31
C PRO A 53 -9.40 0.12 4.15
N LYS A 54 -8.45 -0.61 4.73
CA LYS A 54 -8.78 -1.74 5.58
C LYS A 54 -9.51 -1.16 6.80
N PRO A 55 -10.77 -1.53 7.08
CA PRO A 55 -11.51 -0.95 8.18
C PRO A 55 -10.76 -1.23 9.49
N ILE A 56 -10.61 -0.19 10.32
CA ILE A 56 -10.06 -0.32 11.66
C ILE A 56 -11.10 -1.06 12.50
N VAL A 57 -11.00 -2.38 12.55
CA VAL A 57 -11.86 -3.21 13.40
C VAL A 57 -11.12 -3.47 14.69
N LEU A 58 -11.58 -2.81 15.75
CA LEU A 58 -11.12 -3.09 17.11
C LEU A 58 -11.81 -4.36 17.61
N ASP A 59 -11.02 -5.37 17.97
CA ASP A 59 -11.50 -6.50 18.76
C ASP A 59 -11.69 -6.09 20.23
N ASP A 60 -12.38 -6.93 20.98
CA ASP A 60 -12.74 -6.62 22.38
C ASP A 60 -11.51 -6.34 23.24
N GLU A 61 -10.40 -7.07 23.02
CA GLU A 61 -9.13 -6.86 23.72
C GLU A 61 -8.51 -5.48 23.43
N LYS A 62 -8.49 -5.04 22.16
CA LYS A 62 -8.02 -3.69 21.80
C LYS A 62 -8.94 -2.61 22.36
N ARG A 63 -10.26 -2.83 22.37
CA ARG A 63 -11.23 -1.87 22.94
C ARG A 63 -11.01 -1.70 24.44
N ASP A 64 -10.84 -2.78 25.17
CA ASP A 64 -10.62 -2.73 26.61
C ASP A 64 -9.28 -2.09 26.96
N THR A 65 -8.24 -2.36 26.16
CA THR A 65 -6.94 -1.68 26.29
C THR A 65 -7.08 -0.18 26.06
N LEU A 66 -7.79 0.25 25.02
CA LEU A 66 -7.99 1.68 24.73
C LEU A 66 -8.84 2.36 25.80
N ARG A 67 -9.91 1.72 26.30
CA ARG A 67 -10.71 2.23 27.41
C ARG A 67 -9.87 2.41 28.67
N ALA A 68 -9.06 1.42 29.04
CA ALA A 68 -8.16 1.52 30.18
C ALA A 68 -7.12 2.65 30.02
N MET A 69 -6.71 2.98 28.79
CA MET A 69 -5.85 4.14 28.53
C MET A 69 -6.61 5.46 28.63
N LEU A 70 -7.85 5.51 28.15
CA LEU A 70 -8.72 6.68 28.23
C LEU A 70 -9.15 7.00 29.67
N ASP A 71 -9.43 5.98 30.48
CA ASP A 71 -9.76 6.13 31.90
C ASP A 71 -8.60 6.74 32.70
N ARG A 72 -7.37 6.53 32.25
CA ARG A 72 -6.16 7.18 32.81
C ARG A 72 -5.92 8.60 32.29
N GLY A 73 -6.71 9.06 31.32
CA GLY A 73 -6.54 10.37 30.65
C GLY A 73 -5.47 10.38 29.56
N ASP A 74 -4.95 9.22 29.15
CA ASP A 74 -3.83 9.09 28.21
C ASP A 74 -4.28 9.05 26.73
N GLU A 75 -5.13 9.98 26.30
CA GLU A 75 -5.72 10.01 24.95
C GLU A 75 -4.65 10.02 23.84
N GLY A 76 -3.59 10.80 24.02
CA GLY A 76 -2.48 10.86 23.06
C GLY A 76 -1.72 9.53 22.92
N ALA A 77 -1.69 8.71 23.98
CA ALA A 77 -1.07 7.40 23.95
C ALA A 77 -2.01 6.35 23.34
N ALA A 78 -3.33 6.45 23.58
CA ALA A 78 -4.35 5.62 22.93
C ALA A 78 -4.32 5.78 21.39
N VAL A 79 -4.20 7.02 20.89
CA VAL A 79 -4.08 7.31 19.45
C VAL A 79 -2.83 6.67 18.84
N ARG A 80 -1.68 6.78 19.53
CA ARG A 80 -0.43 6.12 19.09
C ARG A 80 -0.57 4.61 19.08
N GLN A 81 -1.28 4.04 20.06
CA GLN A 81 -1.53 2.60 20.12
C GLN A 81 -2.34 2.10 18.93
N VAL A 82 -3.38 2.85 18.51
CA VAL A 82 -4.14 2.55 17.29
C VAL A 82 -3.24 2.61 16.05
N GLN A 83 -2.37 3.62 15.92
CA GLN A 83 -1.43 3.70 14.79
C GLN A 83 -0.42 2.54 14.76
N LEU A 84 -0.03 2.01 15.92
CA LEU A 84 0.85 0.85 16.02
C LEU A 84 0.15 -0.44 15.58
N TRP A 85 -1.12 -0.62 15.94
CA TRP A 85 -1.90 -1.79 15.54
C TRP A 85 -2.35 -1.73 14.08
N PHE A 86 -2.64 -0.54 13.57
CA PHE A 86 -3.14 -0.32 12.23
C PHE A 86 -2.18 0.55 11.44
N ARG A 87 -1.26 -0.11 10.73
CA ARG A 87 -0.23 0.54 9.90
C ARG A 87 -0.77 1.56 8.88
N ASP A 88 -1.99 1.34 8.39
CA ASP A 88 -2.63 2.20 7.38
C ASP A 88 -3.54 3.28 8.04
N ALA A 89 -3.60 3.37 9.37
CA ALA A 89 -4.40 4.36 10.08
C ALA A 89 -3.74 5.73 10.06
N THR A 90 -4.43 6.72 9.50
CA THR A 90 -3.99 8.12 9.59
C THR A 90 -4.16 8.64 11.02
N PRO A 91 -3.40 9.68 11.43
CA PRO A 91 -3.55 10.27 12.75
C PRO A 91 -4.96 10.76 13.06
N GLU A 92 -5.66 11.28 12.04
CA GLU A 92 -7.02 11.78 12.14
C GLU A 92 -7.99 10.63 12.39
N HIS A 93 -7.88 9.56 11.60
CA HIS A 93 -8.75 8.40 11.73
C HIS A 93 -8.51 7.64 13.04
N ALA A 94 -7.25 7.55 13.50
CA ALA A 94 -6.92 6.99 14.81
C ALA A 94 -7.52 7.81 15.97
N ARG A 95 -7.58 9.14 15.85
CA ARG A 95 -8.26 10.00 16.83
C ARG A 95 -9.77 9.79 16.83
N GLU A 96 -10.39 9.69 15.66
CA GLU A 96 -11.82 9.38 15.56
C GLU A 96 -12.17 8.07 16.26
N VAL A 97 -11.43 7.01 15.96
CA VAL A 97 -11.62 5.69 16.59
C VAL A 97 -11.48 5.75 18.12
N VAL A 98 -10.52 6.53 18.63
CA VAL A 98 -10.33 6.71 20.08
C VAL A 98 -11.45 7.55 20.69
N ARG A 99 -11.95 8.58 20.00
CA ARG A 99 -13.07 9.42 20.47
C ARG A 99 -14.39 8.65 20.50
N ASP A 100 -14.62 7.73 19.58
CA ASP A 100 -15.81 6.86 19.55
C ASP A 100 -15.87 5.87 20.73
N LEU A 101 -14.76 5.69 21.47
CA LEU A 101 -14.69 4.82 22.64
C LEU A 101 -14.93 5.54 23.98
N ARG A 102 -15.01 6.87 23.96
CA ARG A 102 -15.30 7.70 25.13
C ARG A 102 -16.80 7.80 25.38
#